data_AF-A0A7S2A821-F1
#
_entry.id   AF-A0A7S2A821-F1
#
_cell.length_a   1.000
_cell.length_b   1.000
_cell.length_c   1.000
_cell.angle_alpha   90.00
_cell.angle_beta   90.00
_cell.angle_gamma   90.00
#
_symmetry.space_group_name_H-M   'P 1'
#
loop_
_entity.id
_entity.type
_entity.pdbx_description
1 polymer ?
#
loop_
_entity_poly.entity_id
_entity_poly.type
_entity_poly.pdbx_seq_one_letter_code
_entity_poly.pdbx_strand_id
1 'polypeptide(L)'
;MFRARTSLHRLAATAPIDAASSTRSAATLRRSRMFSSKMTPGEREAAMREADAKMREYHLNRPPIELVKPKKSKWGNPRDDQTFIQAAIVVSFVTAFLITPLLGRKIATDEEFRKKYIPAWYDYTIERPESAWTREELHEQLVQVQRELHERAIRGDFEPEKLDKMRRHFGGVDPGDDPHGWGKLHPGVDDDEDIEDD
;
A
#
# COMPACT_ATOMS: atom_id res chain seq x y z
N MET A 1 -15.77 52.55 0.67
CA MET A 1 -16.21 51.95 -0.61
C MET A 1 -15.10 52.11 -1.63
N PHE A 2 -14.32 51.07 -1.88
CA PHE A 2 -13.37 51.03 -3.00
C PHE A 2 -13.35 49.62 -3.59
N ARG A 3 -13.73 49.53 -4.85
CA ARG A 3 -13.66 48.34 -5.70
C ARG A 3 -12.22 48.21 -6.22
N ALA A 4 -11.64 47.02 -6.11
CA ALA A 4 -10.58 46.58 -7.01
C ALA A 4 -10.85 45.11 -7.37
N ARG A 5 -11.32 44.92 -8.60
CA ARG A 5 -11.42 43.62 -9.28
C ARG A 5 -10.05 43.29 -9.83
N THR A 6 -9.44 42.20 -9.40
CA THR A 6 -8.31 41.58 -10.08
C THR A 6 -8.74 40.25 -10.65
N SER A 7 -9.03 40.29 -11.95
CA SER A 7 -9.16 39.16 -12.85
C SER A 7 -7.79 38.54 -13.09
N LEU A 8 -7.62 37.25 -12.78
CA LEU A 8 -6.54 36.45 -13.34
C LEU A 8 -7.14 35.23 -14.03
N HIS A 9 -7.02 35.28 -15.36
CA HIS A 9 -7.26 34.23 -16.31
C HIS A 9 -6.42 33.00 -15.94
N ARG A 10 -7.06 31.89 -15.60
CA ARG A 10 -6.40 30.59 -15.58
C ARG A 10 -6.67 29.88 -16.90
N LEU A 11 -5.58 29.71 -17.65
CA LEU A 11 -5.49 29.11 -18.96
C LEU A 11 -6.09 27.71 -19.00
N ALA A 12 -6.77 27.44 -20.10
CA ALA A 12 -7.31 26.16 -20.49
C ALA A 12 -6.19 25.11 -20.62
N ALA A 13 -6.31 24.02 -19.86
CA ALA A 13 -5.61 22.78 -20.14
C ALA A 13 -6.57 21.87 -20.93
N THR A 14 -6.44 21.90 -22.25
CA THR A 14 -7.06 20.94 -23.15
C THR A 14 -6.29 19.62 -23.03
N ALA A 15 -6.87 18.66 -22.32
CA ALA A 15 -6.37 17.29 -22.32
C ALA A 15 -6.60 16.63 -23.70
N PRO A 16 -5.64 15.83 -24.19
CA PRO A 16 -5.75 15.16 -25.48
C PRO A 16 -6.86 14.11 -25.49
N ILE A 17 -7.62 14.13 -26.59
CA ILE A 17 -8.65 13.16 -26.95
C ILE A 17 -7.95 11.84 -27.26
N ASP A 18 -8.07 10.87 -26.34
CA ASP A 18 -7.60 9.51 -26.59
C ASP A 18 -8.41 8.88 -27.73
N ALA A 19 -7.68 8.66 -28.82
CA ALA A 19 -8.09 7.91 -30.00
C ALA A 19 -8.32 6.43 -29.64
N ALA A 20 -9.51 6.12 -29.13
CA ALA A 20 -9.97 4.75 -28.91
C ALA A 20 -11.29 4.48 -29.66
N SER A 21 -11.29 4.66 -30.98
CA SER A 21 -12.45 4.31 -31.83
C SER A 21 -12.08 3.89 -33.25
N SER A 22 -11.04 3.06 -33.44
CA SER A 22 -10.72 2.56 -34.79
C SER A 22 -10.16 1.13 -34.83
N THR A 23 -10.87 0.18 -34.23
CA THR A 23 -10.58 -1.26 -34.47
C THR A 23 -11.83 -2.14 -34.64
N ARG A 24 -13.06 -1.62 -34.48
CA ARG A 24 -14.29 -2.42 -34.60
C ARG A 24 -14.91 -2.48 -36.00
N SER A 25 -14.43 -1.71 -36.98
CA SER A 25 -15.00 -1.68 -38.35
C SER A 25 -14.34 -2.64 -39.35
N ALA A 26 -13.17 -3.21 -39.06
CA ALA A 26 -12.47 -4.08 -40.02
C ALA A 26 -13.05 -5.51 -40.09
N ALA A 27 -13.68 -6.00 -39.02
CA ALA A 27 -14.23 -7.35 -38.96
C ALA A 27 -15.55 -7.49 -39.73
N THR A 28 -16.39 -6.45 -39.74
CA THR A 28 -17.72 -6.49 -40.37
C THR A 28 -17.65 -6.32 -41.89
N LEU A 29 -16.66 -5.58 -42.40
CA LEU A 29 -16.45 -5.39 -43.85
C LEU A 29 -15.70 -6.56 -44.53
N ARG A 30 -15.01 -7.41 -43.77
CA ARG A 30 -14.31 -8.59 -44.33
C ARG A 30 -15.23 -9.79 -44.58
N ARG A 31 -16.39 -9.86 -43.92
CA ARG A 31 -17.30 -11.02 -44.05
C ARG A 31 -18.18 -10.98 -45.30
N SER A 32 -18.42 -9.80 -45.88
CA SER A 32 -19.24 -9.64 -47.10
C SER A 32 -18.48 -9.90 -48.40
N ARG A 33 -17.14 -9.88 -48.39
CA ARG A 33 -16.32 -10.06 -49.62
C ARG A 33 -15.99 -11.52 -49.97
N MET A 34 -16.24 -12.49 -49.10
CA MET A 34 -15.84 -13.88 -49.37
C MET A 34 -16.85 -14.72 -50.18
N PHE A 35 -18.06 -14.21 -50.46
CA PHE A 35 -19.09 -14.97 -51.17
C PHE A 35 -19.38 -14.51 -52.61
N SER A 36 -18.81 -13.39 -53.09
CA SER A 36 -19.23 -12.84 -54.39
C SER A 36 -18.42 -13.32 -55.62
N SER A 37 -17.34 -14.08 -55.41
CA SER A 37 -16.35 -14.37 -56.45
C SER A 37 -16.65 -15.59 -57.35
N LYS A 38 -17.68 -16.40 -57.06
CA LYS A 38 -17.91 -17.67 -57.78
C LYS A 38 -19.32 -17.90 -58.35
N MET A 39 -20.25 -16.96 -58.18
CA MET A 39 -21.62 -17.09 -58.70
C MET A 39 -21.76 -16.47 -60.08
N THR A 40 -22.42 -17.18 -60.98
CA THR A 40 -22.86 -16.65 -62.27
C THR A 40 -23.90 -15.54 -62.08
N PRO A 41 -24.09 -14.63 -63.05
CA PRO A 41 -25.04 -13.52 -62.91
C PRO A 41 -26.47 -13.97 -62.55
N GLY A 42 -26.92 -15.10 -63.11
CA GLY A 42 -28.25 -15.67 -62.82
C GLY A 42 -28.38 -16.24 -61.40
N GLU A 43 -27.32 -16.89 -60.88
CA GLU A 43 -27.30 -17.38 -59.50
C GLU A 43 -27.29 -16.23 -58.49
N ARG A 44 -26.64 -15.11 -58.83
CA ARG A 44 -26.63 -13.92 -57.99
C ARG A 44 -28.02 -13.29 -57.89
N GLU A 45 -28.77 -13.21 -58.99
CA GLU A 45 -30.15 -12.70 -58.96
C GLU A 45 -31.10 -13.62 -58.18
N ALA A 46 -30.97 -14.93 -58.32
CA ALA A 46 -31.73 -15.89 -57.55
C ALA A 46 -31.44 -15.78 -56.04
N ALA A 47 -30.15 -15.66 -55.67
CA ALA A 47 -29.74 -15.47 -54.29
C ALA A 47 -30.24 -14.14 -53.70
N MET A 48 -30.26 -13.06 -54.49
CA MET A 48 -30.81 -11.77 -54.06
C MET A 48 -32.33 -11.86 -53.84
N ARG A 49 -33.08 -12.52 -54.72
CA ARG A 49 -34.53 -12.73 -54.51
C ARG A 49 -34.82 -13.57 -53.27
N GLU A 50 -34.04 -14.62 -53.03
CA GLU A 50 -34.18 -15.45 -51.84
C GLU A 50 -33.85 -14.67 -50.56
N ALA A 51 -32.80 -13.85 -50.59
CA ALA A 51 -32.44 -12.96 -49.49
C ALA A 51 -33.54 -11.93 -49.20
N ASP A 52 -34.13 -11.32 -50.24
CA ASP A 52 -35.24 -10.37 -50.11
C ASP A 52 -36.49 -11.04 -49.55
N ALA A 53 -36.80 -12.27 -49.99
CA ALA A 53 -37.91 -13.05 -49.45
C ALA A 53 -37.71 -13.39 -47.96
N LYS A 54 -36.51 -13.84 -47.57
CA LYS A 54 -36.16 -14.10 -46.17
C LYS A 54 -36.21 -12.84 -45.31
N MET A 55 -35.74 -11.70 -45.83
CA MET A 55 -35.82 -10.43 -45.12
C MET A 55 -37.28 -10.01 -44.88
N ARG A 56 -38.17 -10.18 -45.85
CA ARG A 56 -39.61 -9.92 -45.67
C ARG A 56 -40.22 -10.82 -44.61
N GLU A 57 -39.85 -12.09 -44.58
CA GLU A 57 -40.29 -13.04 -43.56
C GLU A 57 -39.81 -12.63 -42.15
N TYR A 58 -38.56 -12.18 -42.02
CA TYR A 58 -38.03 -11.62 -40.77
C TYR A 58 -38.78 -10.38 -40.29
N HIS A 59 -39.25 -9.53 -41.20
CA HIS A 59 -40.04 -8.35 -40.85
C HIS A 59 -41.47 -8.69 -40.42
N LEU A 60 -42.09 -9.71 -41.04
CA LEU A 60 -43.42 -10.19 -40.67
C LEU A 60 -43.42 -10.94 -39.33
N ASN A 61 -42.38 -11.74 -39.06
CA ASN A 61 -42.25 -12.53 -37.84
C ASN A 61 -41.51 -11.82 -36.70
N ARG A 62 -41.26 -10.51 -36.80
CA ARG A 62 -40.61 -9.78 -35.72
C ARG A 62 -41.58 -9.68 -34.54
N PRO A 63 -41.26 -10.27 -33.37
CA PRO A 63 -42.09 -10.08 -32.19
C PRO A 63 -42.19 -8.58 -31.88
N PRO A 64 -43.34 -8.10 -31.35
CA PRO A 64 -43.52 -6.70 -30.98
C PRO A 64 -42.32 -6.22 -30.16
N ILE A 65 -41.81 -5.03 -30.47
CA ILE A 65 -40.62 -4.43 -29.81
C ILE A 65 -40.78 -4.39 -28.27
N GLU A 66 -42.03 -4.45 -27.80
CA GLU A 66 -42.38 -4.52 -26.38
C GLU A 66 -41.95 -5.81 -25.69
N LEU A 67 -41.94 -6.95 -26.39
CA LEU A 67 -41.49 -8.26 -25.88
C LEU A 67 -39.97 -8.44 -25.94
N VAL A 68 -39.28 -7.60 -26.71
CA VAL A 68 -37.80 -7.58 -26.84
C VAL A 68 -37.21 -6.40 -26.07
N LYS A 69 -37.93 -5.83 -25.10
CA LYS A 69 -37.29 -4.94 -24.13
C LYS A 69 -36.30 -5.81 -23.34
N PRO A 70 -34.99 -5.56 -23.41
CA PRO A 70 -34.05 -6.29 -22.57
C PRO A 70 -34.52 -6.10 -21.14
N LYS A 71 -34.86 -7.21 -20.47
CA LYS A 71 -35.18 -7.23 -19.04
C LYS A 71 -34.00 -6.54 -18.37
N LYS A 72 -34.17 -5.29 -17.92
CA LYS A 72 -33.12 -4.53 -17.24
C LYS A 72 -32.59 -5.46 -16.17
N SER A 73 -31.37 -5.95 -16.37
CA SER A 73 -30.73 -6.83 -15.41
C SER A 73 -30.74 -6.08 -14.09
N LYS A 74 -31.40 -6.63 -13.08
CA LYS A 74 -31.41 -6.09 -11.71
C LYS A 74 -30.01 -6.21 -11.04
N TRP A 75 -29.01 -6.64 -11.79
CA TRP A 75 -27.64 -6.74 -11.32
C TRP A 75 -26.99 -5.40 -11.57
N GLY A 76 -26.58 -4.78 -10.47
CA GLY A 76 -26.11 -3.40 -10.36
C GLY A 76 -25.04 -3.02 -11.38
N ASN A 77 -24.95 -1.72 -11.61
CA ASN A 77 -23.92 -1.16 -12.45
C ASN A 77 -22.57 -1.53 -11.82
N PRO A 78 -21.62 -2.16 -12.53
CA PRO A 78 -20.32 -2.54 -11.95
C PRO A 78 -19.51 -1.33 -11.44
N ARG A 79 -19.92 -0.11 -11.79
CA ARG A 79 -19.39 1.15 -11.25
C ARG A 79 -19.84 1.43 -9.81
N ASP A 80 -21.01 0.95 -9.39
CA ASP A 80 -21.52 1.13 -8.03
C ASP A 80 -20.85 0.15 -7.05
N ASP A 81 -20.40 -1.02 -7.53
CA ASP A 81 -19.65 -1.98 -6.73
C ASP A 81 -18.26 -1.44 -6.36
N GLN A 82 -17.60 -0.71 -7.28
CA GLN A 82 -16.28 -0.14 -7.02
C GLN A 82 -16.31 0.92 -5.92
N THR A 83 -17.31 1.80 -5.93
CA THR A 83 -17.47 2.85 -4.90
C THR A 83 -17.86 2.23 -3.56
N PHE A 84 -18.68 1.18 -3.57
CA PHE A 84 -19.02 0.42 -2.36
C PHE A 84 -17.79 -0.25 -1.74
N ILE A 85 -16.94 -0.90 -2.54
CA ILE A 85 -15.71 -1.54 -2.05
C ILE A 85 -14.75 -0.49 -1.47
N GLN A 86 -14.57 0.64 -2.15
CA GLN A 86 -13.74 1.73 -1.62
C GLN A 86 -14.29 2.29 -0.31
N ALA A 87 -15.60 2.50 -0.21
CA ALA A 87 -16.24 2.96 1.02
C ALA A 87 -16.06 1.92 2.15
N ALA A 88 -16.22 0.63 1.86
CA ALA A 88 -16.03 -0.44 2.84
C ALA A 88 -14.58 -0.46 3.37
N ILE A 89 -13.59 -0.30 2.50
CA ILE A 89 -12.18 -0.24 2.89
C ILE A 89 -11.94 0.98 3.80
N VAL A 90 -12.40 2.17 3.40
CA VAL A 90 -12.22 3.39 4.20
C VAL A 90 -12.90 3.26 5.57
N VAL A 91 -14.13 2.75 5.61
CA VAL A 91 -14.84 2.52 6.87
C VAL A 91 -14.07 1.52 7.75
N SER A 92 -13.51 0.46 7.18
CA SER A 92 -12.72 -0.51 7.94
C SER A 92 -11.45 0.09 8.58
N PHE A 93 -10.77 1.01 7.89
CA PHE A 93 -9.61 1.71 8.44
C PHE A 93 -10.02 2.69 9.55
N VAL A 94 -11.12 3.41 9.37
CA VAL A 94 -11.63 4.33 10.39
C VAL A 94 -12.08 3.58 11.63
N THR A 95 -12.80 2.46 11.49
CA THR A 95 -13.19 1.65 12.64
C THR A 95 -11.99 1.03 13.33
N ALA A 96 -11.00 0.52 12.58
CA ALA A 96 -9.75 0.05 13.15
C ALA A 96 -9.04 1.15 13.95
N PHE A 97 -8.87 2.35 13.37
CA PHE A 97 -8.22 3.49 14.01
C PHE A 97 -8.92 3.93 15.30
N LEU A 98 -10.26 3.89 15.35
CA LEU A 98 -11.01 4.21 16.56
C LEU A 98 -10.91 3.12 17.65
N ILE A 99 -10.77 1.86 17.24
CA ILE A 99 -10.63 0.72 18.16
C ILE A 99 -9.20 0.63 18.71
N THR A 100 -8.18 0.96 17.92
CA THR A 100 -6.76 0.88 18.30
C THR A 100 -6.42 1.55 19.64
N PRO A 101 -6.82 2.81 19.95
CA PRO A 101 -6.49 3.42 21.24
C PRO A 101 -7.22 2.75 22.41
N LEU A 102 -8.44 2.23 22.20
CA LEU A 102 -9.17 1.49 23.24
C LEU A 102 -8.50 0.14 23.51
N LEU A 103 -8.08 -0.57 22.46
CA LEU A 103 -7.31 -1.80 22.57
C LEU A 103 -5.96 -1.55 23.22
N GLY A 104 -5.23 -0.50 22.83
CA GLY A 104 -3.95 -0.13 23.39
C GLY A 104 -4.04 0.17 24.89
N ARG A 105 -5.09 0.89 25.32
CA ARG A 105 -5.34 1.14 26.75
C ARG A 105 -5.61 -0.15 27.50
N LYS A 106 -6.44 -1.06 26.95
CA LYS A 106 -6.72 -2.37 27.53
C LYS A 106 -5.45 -3.22 27.64
N ILE A 107 -4.66 -3.28 26.57
CA ILE A 107 -3.37 -3.97 26.56
C ILE A 107 -2.44 -3.36 27.61
N ALA A 108 -2.44 -2.05 27.85
CA ALA A 108 -1.56 -1.42 28.83
C ALA A 108 -1.92 -1.71 30.30
N THR A 109 -3.21 -1.84 30.62
CA THR A 109 -3.69 -1.92 32.01
C THR A 109 -4.10 -3.31 32.47
N ASP A 110 -4.44 -4.21 31.55
CA ASP A 110 -5.09 -5.48 31.85
C ASP A 110 -4.13 -6.67 31.62
N GLU A 111 -3.48 -7.12 32.68
CA GLU A 111 -2.49 -8.21 32.63
C GLU A 111 -3.11 -9.57 32.25
N GLU A 112 -4.36 -9.81 32.65
CA GLU A 112 -5.08 -11.04 32.30
C GLU A 112 -5.39 -11.08 30.81
N PHE A 113 -5.73 -9.93 30.23
CA PHE A 113 -5.94 -9.80 28.78
C PHE A 113 -4.65 -10.04 28.00
N ARG A 114 -3.50 -9.50 28.48
CA ARG A 114 -2.19 -9.77 27.87
C ARG A 114 -1.88 -11.25 27.85
N LYS A 115 -1.93 -11.91 29.01
CA LYS A 115 -1.58 -13.34 29.15
C LYS A 115 -2.49 -14.25 28.31
N LYS A 116 -3.77 -13.88 28.12
CA LYS A 116 -4.74 -14.71 27.40
C LYS A 116 -4.70 -14.54 25.87
N TYR A 117 -4.46 -13.34 25.37
CA TYR A 117 -4.62 -13.03 23.95
C TYR A 117 -3.34 -12.60 23.25
N ILE A 118 -2.32 -12.14 23.98
CA ILE A 118 -1.04 -11.72 23.39
C ILE A 118 -0.07 -12.90 23.49
N PRO A 119 0.44 -13.41 22.37
CA PRO A 119 1.50 -14.41 22.38
C PRO A 119 2.76 -13.85 23.04
N ALA A 120 3.47 -14.67 23.82
CA ALA A 120 4.68 -14.26 24.54
C ALA A 120 5.78 -13.67 23.63
N TRP A 121 5.81 -14.02 22.34
CA TRP A 121 6.78 -13.46 21.37
C TRP A 121 6.46 -12.03 20.93
N TYR A 122 5.25 -11.54 21.20
CA TYR A 122 4.80 -10.18 20.85
C TYR A 122 4.68 -9.28 22.08
N ASP A 123 4.91 -9.83 23.27
CA ASP A 123 4.84 -9.10 24.53
C ASP A 123 6.20 -8.47 24.85
N TYR A 124 6.44 -7.30 24.27
CA TYR A 124 7.63 -6.48 24.57
C TYR A 124 7.45 -5.61 25.81
N THR A 125 6.42 -5.86 26.61
CA THR A 125 6.21 -5.05 27.79
C THR A 125 7.20 -5.48 28.84
N ILE A 126 8.19 -4.61 29.07
CA ILE A 126 9.13 -4.74 30.17
C ILE A 126 8.26 -4.80 31.43
N GLU A 127 8.29 -5.92 32.14
CA GLU A 127 7.63 -6.05 33.45
C GLU A 127 8.08 -4.85 34.27
N ARG A 128 7.12 -4.01 34.66
CA ARG A 128 7.44 -2.89 35.55
C ARG A 128 7.95 -3.56 36.82
N PRO A 129 9.18 -3.27 37.27
CA PRO A 129 9.65 -3.83 38.53
C PRO A 129 8.61 -3.50 39.60
N GLU A 130 8.22 -4.49 40.41
CA GLU A 130 7.16 -4.35 41.44
C GLU A 130 7.43 -3.16 42.38
N SER A 131 8.71 -2.79 42.51
CA SER A 131 9.18 -1.55 43.11
C SER A 131 9.72 -0.65 41.98
N ALA A 132 9.04 0.48 41.73
CA ALA A 132 9.77 1.61 41.16
C ALA A 132 10.83 1.97 42.20
N TRP A 133 12.10 1.65 41.92
CA TRP A 133 13.20 1.89 42.86
C TRP A 133 13.01 3.25 43.53
N THR A 134 13.00 3.24 44.85
CA THR A 134 12.99 4.51 45.56
C THR A 134 14.25 5.27 45.14
N ARG A 135 14.16 6.60 45.09
CA ARG A 135 15.32 7.43 44.72
C ARG A 135 16.56 7.10 45.56
N GLU A 136 16.34 6.64 46.79
CA GLU A 136 17.35 6.18 47.75
C GLU A 136 17.99 4.86 47.31
N GLU A 137 17.20 3.83 46.98
CA GLU A 137 17.69 2.55 46.46
C GLU A 137 18.48 2.70 45.16
N LEU A 138 18.00 3.53 44.23
CA LEU A 138 18.71 3.84 42.99
C LEU A 138 20.07 4.47 43.30
N HIS A 139 20.10 5.44 44.22
CA HIS A 139 21.33 6.13 44.59
C HIS A 139 22.33 5.18 45.25
N GLU A 140 21.86 4.30 46.13
CA GLU A 140 22.70 3.30 46.79
C GLU A 140 23.34 2.33 45.79
N GLN A 141 22.57 1.84 44.81
CA GLN A 141 23.11 1.01 43.72
C GLN A 141 24.13 1.77 42.87
N LEU A 142 23.87 3.05 42.58
CA LEU A 142 24.78 3.88 41.79
C LEU A 142 26.12 4.08 42.53
N VAL A 143 26.07 4.33 43.84
CA VAL A 143 27.26 4.43 44.70
C VAL A 143 27.99 3.09 44.79
N GLN A 144 27.27 1.97 44.87
CA GLN A 144 27.86 0.64 44.86
C GLN A 144 28.61 0.37 43.54
N VAL A 145 27.97 0.62 42.40
CA VAL A 145 28.60 0.47 41.08
C VAL A 145 29.81 1.39 40.94
N GLN A 146 29.73 2.63 41.44
CA GLN A 146 30.86 3.56 41.43
C GLN A 146 32.04 3.04 42.26
N ARG A 147 31.77 2.48 43.45
CA ARG A 147 32.81 1.86 44.29
C ARG A 147 33.43 0.64 43.61
N GLU A 148 32.61 -0.24 43.05
CA GLU A 148 33.09 -1.43 42.34
C GLU A 148 33.95 -1.04 41.11
N LEU A 149 33.53 -0.03 40.34
CA LEU A 149 34.32 0.52 39.24
C LEU A 149 35.65 1.08 39.74
N HIS A 150 35.64 1.82 40.85
CA HIS A 150 36.84 2.38 41.44
C HIS A 150 37.81 1.28 41.92
N GLU A 151 37.32 0.25 42.59
CA GLU A 151 38.13 -0.89 43.03
C GLU A 151 38.70 -1.68 41.85
N ARG A 152 37.92 -1.87 40.78
CA ARG A 152 38.40 -2.50 39.54
C ARG A 152 39.46 -1.65 38.84
N ALA A 153 39.33 -0.33 38.90
CA ALA A 153 40.35 0.57 38.40
C ALA A 153 41.66 0.47 39.18
N ILE A 154 41.59 0.43 40.52
CA ILE A 154 42.78 0.22 41.37
C ILE A 154 43.40 -1.16 41.10
N ARG A 155 42.60 -2.18 40.82
CA ARG A 155 43.06 -3.53 40.43
C ARG A 155 43.74 -3.57 39.05
N GLY A 156 43.68 -2.48 38.29
CA GLY A 156 44.21 -2.43 36.92
C GLY A 156 43.37 -3.24 35.94
N ASP A 157 42.05 -3.40 36.16
CA ASP A 157 41.16 -4.02 35.17
C ASP A 157 40.94 -3.12 33.94
N PHE A 158 41.24 -1.82 34.05
CA PHE A 158 41.21 -0.84 32.96
C PHE A 158 42.57 -0.57 32.32
N GLU A 159 43.56 -1.44 32.53
CA GLU A 159 44.80 -1.37 31.75
C GLU A 159 44.51 -1.63 30.26
N PRO A 160 45.19 -0.93 29.34
CA PRO A 160 44.92 -1.01 27.90
C PRO A 160 45.01 -2.44 27.38
N GLU A 161 45.94 -3.25 27.90
CA GLU A 161 46.09 -4.66 27.51
C GLU A 161 44.90 -5.54 27.88
N LYS A 162 44.23 -5.28 29.01
CA LYS A 162 43.04 -6.03 29.43
C LYS A 162 41.78 -5.50 28.74
N LEU A 163 41.69 -4.18 28.54
CA LEU A 163 40.62 -3.57 27.77
C LEU A 163 40.59 -4.10 26.34
N ASP A 164 41.75 -4.27 25.72
CA ASP A 164 41.87 -4.84 24.37
C ASP A 164 41.40 -6.30 24.34
N LYS A 165 41.71 -7.10 25.37
CA LYS A 165 41.20 -8.48 25.53
C LYS A 165 39.69 -8.55 25.79
N MET A 166 39.11 -7.55 26.45
CA MET A 166 37.66 -7.47 26.71
C MET A 166 36.89 -6.90 25.52
N ARG A 167 37.58 -6.22 24.60
CA ARG A 167 37.01 -5.74 23.35
C ARG A 167 36.58 -6.96 22.54
N ARG A 168 35.28 -7.06 22.25
CA ARG A 168 34.81 -8.06 21.30
C ARG A 168 35.37 -7.68 19.94
N HIS A 169 36.26 -8.49 19.38
CA HIS A 169 36.73 -8.32 18.00
C HIS A 169 35.56 -8.61 17.06
N PHE A 170 34.76 -7.58 16.79
CA PHE A 170 33.84 -7.57 15.67
C PHE A 170 34.66 -7.21 14.43
N GLY A 171 34.62 -8.05 13.40
CA GLY A 171 35.37 -7.80 12.17
C GLY A 171 35.01 -6.43 11.59
N GLY A 172 36.02 -5.56 11.41
CA GLY A 172 35.86 -4.23 10.82
C GLY A 172 35.51 -3.10 11.80
N VAL A 173 35.80 -3.25 13.10
CA VAL A 173 35.64 -2.20 14.14
C VAL A 173 36.94 -2.00 14.93
N ASP A 174 38.10 -2.22 14.29
CA ASP A 174 39.38 -1.94 14.94
C ASP A 174 39.63 -0.43 15.00
N PRO A 175 40.04 0.10 16.16
CA PRO A 175 40.07 1.54 16.41
C PRO A 175 41.25 2.23 15.70
N GLY A 176 42.19 1.44 15.14
CA GLY A 176 43.24 1.94 14.25
C GLY A 176 42.76 2.20 12.82
N ASP A 177 41.66 1.54 12.41
CA ASP A 177 41.11 1.63 11.05
C ASP A 177 39.84 2.51 10.97
N ASP A 178 39.31 2.97 12.11
CA ASP A 178 38.19 3.93 12.18
C ASP A 178 38.68 5.27 12.77
N PRO A 179 39.02 6.28 11.93
CA PRO A 179 39.47 7.59 12.38
C PRO A 179 38.47 8.32 13.29
N HIS A 180 37.21 7.92 13.26
CA HIS A 180 36.14 8.57 14.00
C HIS A 180 35.69 7.72 15.19
N GLY A 181 36.04 6.44 15.30
CA GLY A 181 35.78 5.61 16.50
C GLY A 181 34.30 5.44 16.89
N TRP A 182 33.38 5.83 16.00
CA TRP A 182 31.93 5.84 16.20
C TRP A 182 31.17 5.21 15.01
N GLY A 183 31.87 4.69 14.00
CA GLY A 183 31.39 4.64 12.61
C GLY A 183 30.22 3.71 12.26
N LYS A 184 29.69 2.89 13.18
CA LYS A 184 28.63 1.91 12.83
C LYS A 184 27.48 1.80 13.84
N LEU A 185 27.38 2.72 14.80
CA LEU A 185 26.40 2.62 15.89
C LEU A 185 25.27 3.66 15.80
N HIS A 186 24.91 4.09 14.58
CA HIS A 186 23.62 4.74 14.35
C HIS A 186 22.65 3.74 13.71
N PRO A 187 21.68 3.20 14.48
CA PRO A 187 20.58 2.43 13.90
C PRO A 187 19.69 3.39 13.11
N GLY A 188 19.97 3.57 11.81
CA GLY A 188 19.14 4.35 10.91
C GLY A 188 19.86 5.27 9.93
N VAL A 189 21.19 5.19 9.79
CA VAL A 189 21.88 5.76 8.62
C VAL A 189 22.23 4.56 7.75
N ASP A 190 21.50 4.39 6.65
CA ASP A 190 21.85 3.38 5.65
C ASP A 190 23.15 3.83 4.94
N ASP A 191 24.05 2.88 4.65
CA ASP A 191 25.41 3.13 4.12
C ASP A 191 25.42 3.78 2.71
N ASP A 192 24.26 4.08 2.13
CA ASP A 192 24.04 4.60 0.78
C ASP A 192 23.46 6.03 0.71
N GLU A 193 23.25 6.72 1.84
CA GLU A 193 22.99 8.17 1.81
C GLU A 193 24.32 8.95 1.76
N ASP A 194 24.80 9.20 0.53
CA ASP A 194 25.80 10.23 0.26
C ASP A 194 25.25 11.58 0.80
N ILE A 195 25.82 12.04 1.92
CA ILE A 195 25.58 13.39 2.45
C ILE A 195 26.13 14.37 1.41
N GLU A 196 25.27 14.87 0.53
CA GLU A 196 25.56 16.03 -0.32
C GLU A 196 25.77 17.24 0.62
N ASP A 197 27.03 17.68 0.77
CA ASP A 197 27.40 18.93 1.44
C ASP A 197 26.78 20.12 0.69
N ASP A 198 25.87 20.84 1.35
CA ASP A 198 25.32 22.16 0.95
C ASP A 198 25.66 23.22 2.02
#